data_AF-A0A6A5N2Y1-F1
#
_entry.id   AF-A0A6A5N2Y1-F1
#
_cell.length_a   1.000
_cell.length_b   1.000
_cell.length_c   1.000
_cell.angle_alpha   90.00
_cell.angle_beta   90.00
_cell.angle_gamma   90.00
#
_symmetry.space_group_name_H-M   'P 1'
#
loop_
_entity.id
_entity.type
_entity.pdbx_description
1 polymer ?
#
loop_
_entity_poly.entity_id
_entity_poly.type
_entity_poly.pdbx_seq_one_letter_code
_entity_poly.pdbx_strand_id
1 'polypeptide(L)'
;MMKSTTTPPPSTQMINHFPSTMLSNYSNSPPSSSSSPPSLSHSLSPSQSPPTSAMPPPPPPPLVVVSPCAACKILRRRCVDKCVLAPYFPPTDPLKFTIAHRVFGASNIIKFLQELPESQREDAVSSMVYEANARIRDPVYGCAGAICQLQKQVSELQAQLAKAQAEVVNMQCQQANLVALICMEMGQSQDQNMLQPQPNDDDDMNCFLDDTDFGSAWEPLWT
;
A
#
# COMPACT_ATOMS: atom_id res chain seq x y z
N MET A 1 55.84 -10.95 29.63
CA MET A 1 54.75 -11.52 28.79
C MET A 1 53.44 -10.91 29.23
N MET A 2 53.01 -9.84 28.57
CA MET A 2 51.75 -9.14 28.84
C MET A 2 50.64 -9.84 28.06
N LYS A 3 49.54 -10.23 28.72
CA LYS A 3 48.34 -10.78 28.08
C LYS A 3 47.36 -9.62 27.86
N SER A 4 47.10 -9.29 26.60
CA SER A 4 46.12 -8.30 26.19
C SER A 4 44.73 -8.93 26.17
N THR A 5 43.82 -8.49 27.04
CA THR A 5 42.41 -8.85 27.01
C THR A 5 41.63 -7.77 26.27
N THR A 6 41.09 -8.11 25.11
CA THR A 6 40.22 -7.23 24.31
C THR A 6 38.76 -7.53 24.65
N THR A 7 38.06 -6.56 25.23
CA THR A 7 36.61 -6.56 25.46
C THR A 7 35.88 -6.09 24.19
N PRO A 8 34.73 -6.67 23.80
CA PRO A 8 33.94 -6.19 22.66
C PRO A 8 33.09 -4.96 23.04
N PRO A 9 32.71 -4.10 22.07
CA PRO A 9 31.87 -2.93 22.32
C PRO A 9 30.39 -3.31 22.48
N PRO A 10 29.57 -2.45 23.13
CA PRO A 10 28.17 -2.74 23.42
C PRO A 10 27.29 -2.64 22.17
N SER A 11 26.30 -3.52 22.09
CA SER A 11 25.27 -3.52 21.04
C SER A 11 24.34 -2.32 21.18
N THR A 12 24.38 -1.41 20.21
CA THR A 12 23.41 -0.32 20.08
C THR A 12 22.05 -0.90 19.71
N GLN A 13 21.12 -0.91 20.67
CA GLN A 13 19.72 -1.23 20.42
C GLN A 13 19.08 -0.05 19.67
N MET A 14 18.77 -0.25 18.40
CA MET A 14 17.91 0.66 17.62
C MET A 14 16.46 0.38 18.02
N ILE A 15 15.96 1.14 18.99
CA ILE A 15 14.54 1.20 19.32
C ILE A 15 13.87 2.02 18.21
N ASN A 16 13.23 1.34 17.26
CA ASN A 16 12.38 1.98 16.26
C ASN A 16 10.93 1.96 16.77
N HIS A 17 10.47 3.08 17.32
CA HIS A 17 9.04 3.37 17.44
C HIS A 17 8.52 3.85 16.07
N PHE A 18 7.53 3.14 15.51
CA PHE A 18 6.77 3.59 14.34
C PHE A 18 5.37 4.04 14.80
N PRO A 19 4.86 5.22 14.39
CA PRO A 19 3.46 5.56 14.55
C PRO A 19 2.62 4.85 13.47
N SER A 20 1.65 4.06 13.93
CA SER A 20 0.62 3.42 13.09
C SER A 20 -0.45 4.43 12.70
N THR A 21 -0.34 5.05 11.53
CA THR A 21 -1.53 5.59 10.84
C THR A 21 -1.20 5.77 9.37
N MET A 22 -1.76 4.90 8.52
CA MET A 22 -2.19 5.14 7.13
C MET A 22 -2.33 3.77 6.44
N LEU A 23 -3.41 3.06 6.77
CA LEU A 23 -3.88 1.92 6.00
C LEU A 23 -5.40 2.04 5.88
N SER A 24 -5.83 2.82 4.90
CA SER A 24 -7.23 2.87 4.50
C SER A 24 -7.36 3.49 3.13
N ASN A 25 -7.71 2.65 2.14
CA ASN A 25 -8.65 2.90 1.05
C ASN A 25 -8.14 2.41 -0.31
N TYR A 26 -8.43 1.15 -0.61
CA TYR A 26 -8.65 0.70 -1.99
C TYR A 26 -9.86 -0.24 -2.00
N SER A 27 -11.05 0.35 -2.17
CA SER A 27 -12.27 -0.36 -2.51
C SER A 27 -12.83 0.25 -3.80
N ASN A 28 -12.59 -0.40 -4.93
CA ASN A 28 -13.30 -0.11 -6.18
C ASN A 28 -14.37 -1.19 -6.38
N SER A 29 -15.63 -0.78 -6.46
CA SER A 29 -16.74 -1.59 -6.99
C SER A 29 -17.42 -0.80 -8.11
N PRO A 30 -17.76 -1.42 -9.25
CA PRO A 30 -18.52 -0.76 -10.31
C PRO A 30 -20.04 -0.91 -10.09
N PRO A 31 -20.87 0.04 -10.59
CA PRO A 31 -22.33 -0.06 -10.49
C PRO A 31 -22.94 -0.89 -11.62
N SER A 32 -23.92 -1.73 -11.28
CA SER A 32 -24.75 -2.51 -12.20
C SER A 32 -25.91 -1.66 -12.74
N SER A 33 -25.96 -1.48 -14.06
CA SER A 33 -27.08 -0.85 -14.76
C SER A 33 -28.20 -1.87 -15.05
N SER A 34 -29.37 -1.68 -14.44
CA SER A 34 -30.60 -2.41 -14.72
C SER A 34 -31.44 -1.68 -15.78
N SER A 35 -31.69 -2.32 -16.92
CA SER A 35 -32.67 -1.87 -17.91
C SER A 35 -33.69 -2.98 -18.18
N SER A 36 -34.96 -2.71 -17.87
CA SER A 36 -36.11 -3.52 -18.27
C SER A 36 -36.80 -2.88 -19.47
N PRO A 37 -37.42 -3.65 -20.36
CA PRO A 37 -38.52 -3.14 -21.20
C PRO A 37 -39.82 -3.96 -21.06
N PRO A 38 -40.96 -3.42 -21.57
CA PRO A 38 -42.29 -3.68 -21.03
C PRO A 38 -43.15 -4.69 -21.81
N SER A 39 -44.26 -5.02 -21.16
CA SER A 39 -45.35 -5.94 -21.52
C SER A 39 -46.08 -5.61 -22.83
N LEU A 40 -46.48 -6.66 -23.56
CA LEU A 40 -47.57 -6.59 -24.53
C LEU A 40 -48.59 -7.70 -24.26
N SER A 41 -49.83 -7.26 -24.15
CA SER A 41 -51.05 -8.01 -23.85
C SER A 41 -51.82 -8.35 -25.12
N HIS A 42 -52.26 -9.61 -25.27
CA HIS A 42 -53.38 -9.96 -26.13
C HIS A 42 -54.24 -11.05 -25.48
N SER A 43 -55.52 -10.72 -25.27
CA SER A 43 -56.60 -11.60 -24.86
C SER A 43 -57.16 -12.39 -26.05
N LEU A 44 -57.65 -13.62 -25.82
CA LEU A 44 -59.07 -14.02 -25.99
C LEU A 44 -59.26 -15.54 -25.70
N SER A 45 -60.35 -15.81 -24.99
CA SER A 45 -60.91 -17.02 -24.32
C SER A 45 -61.30 -18.21 -25.26
N PRO A 46 -62.13 -19.19 -24.81
CA PRO A 46 -62.11 -20.10 -23.65
C PRO A 46 -62.27 -21.60 -24.07
N SER A 47 -62.05 -22.57 -23.16
CA SER A 47 -62.99 -23.69 -22.89
C SER A 47 -62.36 -24.91 -22.18
N GLN A 48 -63.11 -25.42 -21.19
CA GLN A 48 -63.22 -26.82 -20.73
C GLN A 48 -62.12 -27.40 -19.81
N SER A 49 -62.46 -27.49 -18.51
CA SER A 49 -62.05 -28.58 -17.57
C SER A 49 -62.79 -29.89 -17.94
N PRO A 50 -62.38 -31.14 -17.56
CA PRO A 50 -61.77 -31.63 -16.29
C PRO A 50 -60.69 -32.75 -16.53
N PRO A 51 -60.28 -33.68 -15.61
CA PRO A 51 -60.47 -33.82 -14.16
C PRO A 51 -59.14 -33.80 -13.35
N THR A 52 -59.30 -33.77 -12.03
CA THR A 52 -58.29 -33.85 -10.98
C THR A 52 -57.35 -35.05 -11.16
N SER A 53 -56.12 -34.80 -11.60
CA SER A 53 -54.99 -35.70 -11.40
C SER A 53 -54.10 -35.09 -10.32
N ALA A 54 -53.82 -35.88 -9.28
CA ALA A 54 -53.05 -35.51 -8.11
C ALA A 54 -51.72 -34.84 -8.50
N MET A 55 -51.48 -33.65 -7.94
CA MET A 55 -50.17 -33.01 -8.03
C MET A 55 -49.13 -33.89 -7.33
N PRO A 56 -47.96 -34.16 -7.93
CA PRO A 56 -46.85 -34.78 -7.22
C PRO A 56 -46.42 -33.86 -6.05
N PRO A 57 -45.94 -34.42 -4.93
CA PRO A 57 -45.43 -33.62 -3.82
C PRO A 57 -44.32 -32.67 -4.30
N PRO A 58 -44.19 -31.47 -3.71
CA PRO A 58 -43.12 -30.55 -4.07
C PRO A 58 -41.77 -31.27 -3.92
N PRO A 59 -40.81 -31.05 -4.85
CA PRO A 59 -39.48 -31.63 -4.72
C PRO A 59 -38.90 -31.21 -3.36
N PRO A 60 -38.22 -32.12 -2.63
CA PRO A 60 -37.54 -31.75 -1.40
C PRO A 60 -36.62 -30.57 -1.70
N PRO A 61 -36.45 -29.61 -0.77
CA PRO A 61 -35.50 -28.51 -0.95
C PRO A 61 -34.17 -29.14 -1.38
N PRO A 62 -33.45 -28.54 -2.35
CA PRO A 62 -32.18 -29.10 -2.77
C PRO A 62 -31.36 -29.30 -1.51
N LEU A 63 -31.00 -30.55 -1.23
CA LEU A 63 -29.99 -30.87 -0.24
C LEU A 63 -28.75 -30.16 -0.78
N VAL A 64 -28.53 -28.91 -0.34
CA VAL A 64 -27.28 -28.22 -0.54
C VAL A 64 -26.29 -29.15 0.13
N VAL A 65 -25.61 -29.96 -0.68
CA VAL A 65 -24.57 -30.85 -0.18
C VAL A 65 -23.56 -29.90 0.43
N VAL A 66 -23.61 -29.75 1.75
CA VAL A 66 -22.72 -28.85 2.49
C VAL A 66 -21.34 -29.46 2.35
N SER A 67 -20.65 -29.06 1.29
CA SER A 67 -19.31 -29.52 1.04
C SER A 67 -18.44 -29.07 2.21
N PRO A 68 -17.61 -29.96 2.80
CA PRO A 68 -16.77 -29.58 3.90
C PRO A 68 -15.81 -28.47 3.45
N CYS A 69 -15.53 -27.51 4.33
CA CYS A 69 -14.53 -26.49 4.04
C CYS A 69 -13.15 -27.12 3.79
N ALA A 70 -12.26 -26.39 3.14
CA ALA A 70 -10.92 -26.88 2.79
C ALA A 70 -10.17 -27.43 4.02
N ALA A 71 -10.27 -26.72 5.15
CA ALA A 71 -9.65 -27.14 6.40
C ALA A 71 -10.16 -28.49 6.91
N CYS A 72 -11.48 -28.65 7.00
CA CYS A 72 -12.09 -29.90 7.47
C CYS A 72 -11.80 -31.07 6.53
N LYS A 73 -11.77 -30.81 5.21
CA LYS A 73 -11.37 -31.80 4.20
C LYS A 73 -9.92 -32.26 4.39
N ILE A 74 -8.98 -31.33 4.58
CA ILE A 74 -7.55 -31.63 4.77
C ILE A 74 -7.30 -32.33 6.11
N LEU A 75 -7.98 -31.90 7.17
CA LEU A 75 -7.89 -32.51 8.50
C LEU A 75 -8.66 -33.83 8.64
N ARG A 76 -9.38 -34.26 7.59
CA ARG A 76 -10.21 -35.48 7.58
C ARG A 76 -11.22 -35.53 8.74
N ARG A 77 -11.81 -34.39 9.09
CA ARG A 77 -12.83 -34.26 10.16
C ARG A 77 -14.16 -33.76 9.61
N ARG A 78 -15.25 -33.98 10.37
CA ARG A 78 -16.58 -33.48 10.01
C ARG A 78 -16.61 -31.95 10.08
N CYS A 79 -17.16 -31.31 9.04
CA CYS A 79 -17.47 -29.88 9.05
C CYS A 79 -18.87 -29.68 9.65
N VAL A 80 -18.97 -28.89 10.72
CA VAL A 80 -20.24 -28.58 11.41
C VAL A 80 -20.80 -27.23 10.94
N ASP A 81 -22.10 -26.99 11.14
CA ASP A 81 -22.84 -25.81 10.66
C ASP A 81 -22.31 -24.45 11.18
N LYS A 82 -21.44 -24.47 12.20
CA LYS A 82 -20.74 -23.28 12.74
C LYS A 82 -19.23 -23.47 12.81
N CYS A 83 -18.64 -24.10 11.79
CA CYS A 83 -17.20 -24.30 11.71
C CYS A 83 -16.47 -22.95 11.62
N VAL A 84 -15.63 -22.64 12.62
CA VAL A 84 -14.84 -21.39 12.67
C VAL A 84 -13.88 -21.21 11.49
N LEU A 85 -13.51 -22.30 10.81
CA LEU A 85 -12.60 -22.26 9.65
C LEU A 85 -13.35 -22.13 8.32
N ALA A 86 -14.66 -22.40 8.28
CA ALA A 86 -15.40 -22.47 7.03
C ALA A 86 -15.49 -21.13 6.27
N PRO A 87 -15.71 -19.98 6.92
CA PRO A 87 -15.74 -18.68 6.23
C PRO A 87 -14.42 -18.32 5.55
N TYR A 88 -13.29 -18.70 6.17
CA TYR A 88 -11.95 -18.23 5.76
C TYR A 88 -11.18 -19.21 4.86
N PHE A 89 -11.58 -20.50 4.88
CA PHE A 89 -10.96 -21.57 4.11
C PHE A 89 -12.00 -22.30 3.24
N PRO A 90 -12.52 -21.64 2.20
CA PRO A 90 -13.53 -22.23 1.33
C PRO A 90 -12.97 -23.44 0.57
N PRO A 91 -13.83 -24.40 0.15
CA PRO A 91 -13.38 -25.57 -0.60
C PRO A 91 -12.79 -25.25 -1.97
N THR A 92 -13.01 -24.03 -2.49
CA THR A 92 -12.45 -23.52 -3.75
C THR A 92 -10.96 -23.23 -3.67
N ASP A 93 -10.43 -22.96 -2.48
CA ASP A 93 -9.01 -22.67 -2.26
C ASP A 93 -8.40 -23.56 -1.16
N PRO A 94 -8.12 -24.83 -1.48
CA PRO A 94 -7.50 -25.75 -0.53
C PRO A 94 -6.03 -25.41 -0.23
N LEU A 95 -5.38 -24.66 -1.11
CA LEU A 95 -3.97 -24.32 -0.97
C LEU A 95 -3.76 -23.34 0.19
N LYS A 96 -4.66 -22.36 0.36
CA LYS A 96 -4.67 -21.41 1.49
C LYS A 96 -4.54 -22.13 2.83
N PHE A 97 -5.37 -23.15 3.08
CA PHE A 97 -5.28 -23.91 4.33
C PHE A 97 -4.03 -24.79 4.39
N THR A 98 -3.64 -25.45 3.29
CA THR A 98 -2.46 -26.33 3.26
C THR A 98 -1.19 -25.58 3.65
N ILE A 99 -1.00 -24.37 3.10
CA ILE A 99 0.14 -23.50 3.39
C ILE A 99 0.14 -23.08 4.85
N ALA A 100 -0.97 -22.49 5.33
CA ALA A 100 -1.06 -21.99 6.70
C ALA A 100 -0.89 -23.13 7.73
N HIS A 101 -1.56 -24.27 7.49
CA HIS A 101 -1.52 -25.44 8.36
C HIS A 101 -0.11 -26.01 8.52
N ARG A 102 0.71 -25.99 7.44
CA ARG A 102 2.07 -26.55 7.48
C ARG A 102 2.99 -25.81 8.43
N VAL A 103 2.79 -24.51 8.62
CA VAL A 103 3.66 -23.66 9.45
C VAL A 103 3.07 -23.42 10.84
N PHE A 104 1.80 -23.02 10.90
CA PHE A 104 1.16 -22.66 12.18
C PHE A 104 0.49 -23.85 12.85
N GLY A 105 0.03 -24.83 12.08
CA GLY A 105 -0.81 -25.92 12.58
C GLY A 105 -2.27 -25.50 12.81
N ALA A 106 -3.19 -26.47 12.71
CA ALA A 106 -4.63 -26.20 12.81
C ALA A 106 -5.04 -25.58 14.14
N SER A 107 -4.47 -26.05 15.25
CA SER A 107 -4.81 -25.59 16.60
C SER A 107 -4.47 -24.11 16.81
N ASN A 108 -3.29 -23.68 16.36
CA ASN A 108 -2.89 -22.27 16.48
C ASN A 108 -3.72 -21.37 15.58
N ILE A 109 -4.02 -21.81 14.34
CA ILE A 109 -4.92 -21.06 13.45
C ILE A 109 -6.28 -20.86 14.12
N ILE A 110 -6.88 -21.91 14.69
CA ILE A 110 -8.17 -21.80 15.40
C ILE A 110 -8.05 -20.86 16.59
N LYS A 111 -6.99 -20.98 17.39
CA LYS A 111 -6.73 -20.13 18.55
C LYS A 111 -6.64 -18.65 18.15
N PHE A 112 -5.83 -18.30 17.15
CA PHE A 112 -5.67 -16.92 16.68
C PHE A 112 -6.98 -16.34 16.14
N LEU A 113 -7.78 -17.13 15.42
CA LEU A 113 -9.08 -16.65 14.96
C LEU A 113 -10.03 -16.39 16.14
N GLN A 114 -10.03 -17.24 17.16
CA GLN A 114 -10.89 -17.04 18.33
C GLN A 114 -10.48 -15.85 19.20
N GLU A 115 -9.19 -15.51 19.24
CA GLU A 115 -8.65 -14.35 19.97
C GLU A 115 -8.95 -13.01 19.27
N LEU A 116 -9.30 -13.03 17.98
CA LEU A 116 -9.57 -11.83 17.18
C LEU A 116 -11.07 -11.57 16.99
N PRO A 117 -11.46 -10.27 16.89
CA PRO A 117 -12.82 -9.91 16.47
C PRO A 117 -13.06 -10.35 15.02
N GLU A 118 -14.31 -10.67 14.69
CA GLU A 118 -14.68 -11.26 13.39
C GLU A 118 -14.26 -10.42 12.19
N SER A 119 -14.29 -9.08 12.32
CA SER A 119 -13.89 -8.14 11.27
C SER A 119 -12.42 -8.25 10.86
N GLN A 120 -11.54 -8.73 11.75
CA GLN A 120 -10.09 -8.81 11.49
C GLN A 120 -9.64 -10.22 11.09
N ARG A 121 -10.52 -11.22 11.19
CA ARG A 121 -10.16 -12.63 10.97
C ARG A 121 -9.74 -12.91 9.53
N GLU A 122 -10.38 -12.30 8.53
CA GLU A 122 -9.99 -12.49 7.12
C GLU A 122 -8.57 -11.96 6.85
N ASP A 123 -8.26 -10.77 7.37
CA ASP A 123 -6.92 -10.17 7.25
C ASP A 123 -5.86 -10.98 7.99
N ALA A 124 -6.21 -11.50 9.18
CA ALA A 124 -5.34 -12.38 9.94
C ALA A 124 -5.06 -13.70 9.20
N VAL A 125 -6.07 -14.32 8.57
CA VAL A 125 -5.85 -15.51 7.74
C VAL A 125 -4.97 -15.18 6.55
N SER A 126 -5.20 -14.04 5.87
CA SER A 126 -4.38 -13.62 4.75
C SER A 126 -2.91 -13.42 5.16
N SER A 127 -2.68 -12.83 6.34
CA SER A 127 -1.35 -12.64 6.93
C SER A 127 -0.69 -13.98 7.27
N MET A 128 -1.39 -14.88 7.96
CA MET A 128 -0.89 -16.24 8.25
C MET A 128 -0.52 -16.98 6.96
N VAL A 129 -1.33 -16.90 5.91
CA VAL A 129 -1.05 -17.58 4.64
C VAL A 129 0.20 -16.98 3.98
N TYR A 130 0.33 -15.65 3.97
CA TYR A 130 1.50 -14.96 3.44
C TYR A 130 2.79 -15.37 4.18
N GLU A 131 2.78 -15.29 5.51
CA GLU A 131 3.92 -15.64 6.36
C GLU A 131 4.31 -17.12 6.22
N ALA A 132 3.32 -18.01 6.22
CA ALA A 132 3.55 -19.43 6.03
C ALA A 132 4.16 -19.71 4.65
N ASN A 133 3.66 -19.06 3.60
CA ASN A 133 4.19 -19.21 2.25
C ASN A 133 5.64 -18.70 2.17
N ALA A 134 5.94 -17.56 2.80
CA ALA A 134 7.30 -17.02 2.87
C ALA A 134 8.25 -18.00 3.58
N ARG A 135 7.85 -18.57 4.73
CA ARG A 135 8.65 -19.57 5.45
C ARG A 135 8.82 -20.88 4.70
N ILE A 136 7.84 -21.29 3.87
CA ILE A 136 7.99 -22.47 3.02
C ILE A 136 9.05 -22.24 1.93
N ARG A 137 9.10 -21.04 1.33
CA ARG A 137 10.09 -20.68 0.31
C ARG A 137 11.48 -20.43 0.90
N ASP A 138 11.53 -19.79 2.05
CA ASP A 138 12.74 -19.49 2.80
C ASP A 138 12.61 -20.02 4.24
N PRO A 139 13.06 -21.26 4.51
CA PRO A 139 12.98 -21.86 5.84
C PRO A 139 13.82 -21.15 6.92
N VAL A 140 14.80 -20.34 6.51
CA VAL A 140 15.74 -19.68 7.43
C VAL A 140 15.18 -18.33 7.84
N TYR A 141 14.84 -17.46 6.88
CA TYR A 141 14.43 -16.08 7.16
C TYR A 141 12.95 -15.80 6.91
N GLY A 142 12.25 -16.61 6.11
CA GLY A 142 10.83 -16.43 5.82
C GLY A 142 10.47 -15.00 5.39
N CYS A 143 9.46 -14.41 6.05
CA CYS A 143 9.07 -13.02 5.80
C CYS A 143 10.11 -11.99 6.32
N ALA A 144 10.95 -12.34 7.30
CA ALA A 144 12.00 -11.44 7.80
C ALA A 144 13.04 -11.14 6.72
N GLY A 145 13.32 -12.09 5.82
CA GLY A 145 14.19 -11.86 4.65
C GLY A 145 13.64 -10.77 3.73
N ALA A 146 12.33 -10.80 3.45
CA ALA A 146 11.67 -9.77 2.66
C ALA A 146 11.71 -8.39 3.36
N ILE A 147 11.50 -8.36 4.68
CA ILE A 147 11.61 -7.14 5.48
C ILE A 147 13.02 -6.55 5.38
N CYS A 148 14.07 -7.36 5.58
CA CYS A 148 15.45 -6.89 5.48
C CYS A 148 15.78 -6.37 4.07
N GLN A 149 15.29 -7.03 3.02
CA GLN A 149 15.50 -6.59 1.64
C GLN A 149 14.82 -5.26 1.35
N LEU A 150 13.59 -5.06 1.84
CA LEU A 150 12.86 -3.81 1.68
C LEU A 150 13.51 -2.67 2.48
N GLN A 151 13.94 -2.94 3.71
CA GLN A 151 14.67 -1.95 4.52
C GLN A 151 15.96 -1.50 3.83
N LYS A 152 16.73 -2.43 3.25
CA LYS A 152 17.93 -2.09 2.47
C LYS A 152 17.58 -1.19 1.26
N GLN A 153 16.51 -1.50 0.54
CA GLN A 153 16.06 -0.68 -0.59
C GLN A 153 15.66 0.72 -0.16
N VAL A 154 14.92 0.85 0.95
CA VAL A 154 14.57 2.16 1.51
C VAL A 154 15.82 2.97 1.84
N SER A 155 16.81 2.36 2.51
CA SER A 155 18.07 3.05 2.84
C SER A 155 18.86 3.47 1.59
N GLU A 156 18.93 2.61 0.57
CA GLU A 156 19.59 2.92 -0.70
C GLU A 156 18.90 4.09 -1.42
N LEU A 157 17.57 4.06 -1.52
CA LEU A 157 16.79 5.12 -2.14
C LEU A 157 16.91 6.44 -1.37
N GLN A 158 16.94 6.39 -0.04
CA GLN A 158 17.19 7.57 0.79
C GLN A 158 18.59 8.16 0.56
N ALA A 159 19.62 7.31 0.41
CA ALA A 159 20.97 7.76 0.10
C ALA A 159 21.06 8.40 -1.29
N GLN A 160 20.38 7.82 -2.30
CA GLN A 160 20.30 8.40 -3.65
C GLN A 160 19.58 9.74 -3.64
N LEU A 161 18.48 9.86 -2.89
CA LEU A 161 17.75 11.10 -2.74
C LEU A 161 18.63 12.18 -2.08
N ALA A 162 19.32 11.86 -0.99
CA ALA A 162 20.22 12.78 -0.30
C ALA A 162 21.36 13.25 -1.22
N LYS A 163 21.92 12.34 -2.03
CA LYS A 163 22.94 12.66 -3.02
C LYS A 163 22.41 13.65 -4.08
N ALA A 164 21.24 13.35 -4.67
CA ALA A 164 20.64 14.23 -5.68
C ALA A 164 20.32 15.62 -5.11
N GLN A 165 19.79 15.68 -3.88
CA GLN A 165 19.53 16.95 -3.19
C GLN A 165 20.82 17.75 -2.95
N ALA A 166 21.91 17.10 -2.54
CA ALA A 166 23.21 17.74 -2.36
C ALA A 166 23.77 18.28 -3.70
N GLU A 167 23.59 17.54 -4.80
CA GLU A 167 24.00 17.98 -6.14
C GLU A 167 23.23 19.24 -6.57
N VAL A 168 21.91 19.29 -6.35
CA VAL A 168 21.07 20.46 -6.65
C VAL A 168 21.53 21.68 -5.86
N VAL A 169 21.73 21.55 -4.55
CA VAL A 169 22.20 22.67 -3.70
C VAL A 169 23.59 23.14 -4.12
N ASN A 170 24.48 22.23 -4.47
CA ASN A 170 25.81 22.57 -4.96
C ASN A 170 25.75 23.38 -6.27
N MET A 171 24.90 22.98 -7.22
CA MET A 171 24.70 23.71 -8.47
C MET A 171 24.10 25.11 -8.23
N GLN A 172 23.10 25.22 -7.34
CA GLN A 172 22.50 26.50 -6.97
C GLN A 172 23.51 27.44 -6.31
N CYS A 173 24.37 26.93 -5.42
CA CYS A 173 25.44 27.70 -4.80
C CYS A 173 26.46 28.19 -5.84
N GLN A 174 26.86 27.33 -6.78
CA GLN A 174 27.74 27.71 -7.88
C GLN A 174 27.12 28.80 -8.76
N GLN A 175 25.83 28.69 -9.07
CA GLN A 175 25.10 29.71 -9.83
C GLN A 175 25.05 31.04 -9.07
N ALA A 176 24.71 31.02 -7.78
CA ALA A 176 24.67 32.23 -6.94
C ALA A 176 26.05 32.91 -6.83
N ASN A 177 27.11 32.12 -6.65
CA ASN A 177 28.49 32.64 -6.62
C ASN A 177 28.86 33.30 -7.96
N LEU A 178 28.50 32.70 -9.10
CA LEU A 178 28.75 33.27 -10.42
C LEU A 178 28.01 34.60 -10.61
N VAL A 179 26.73 34.65 -10.23
CA VAL A 179 25.91 35.87 -10.30
C VAL A 179 26.51 36.97 -9.44
N ALA A 180 26.93 36.66 -8.21
CA ALA A 180 27.58 37.62 -7.32
C ALA A 180 28.86 38.21 -7.94
N LEU A 181 29.71 37.39 -8.56
CA LEU A 181 30.91 37.84 -9.25
C LEU A 181 30.58 38.81 -10.39
N ILE A 182 29.58 38.48 -11.21
CA ILE A 182 29.13 39.33 -12.34
C ILE A 182 28.60 40.68 -11.81
N CYS A 183 27.79 40.68 -10.75
CA CYS A 183 27.27 41.90 -10.15
C CYS A 183 28.39 42.80 -9.58
N MET A 184 29.41 42.22 -8.96
CA MET A 184 30.55 42.97 -8.42
C MET A 184 31.40 43.64 -9.52
N GLU A 185 31.55 43.00 -10.68
CA GLU A 185 32.32 43.53 -11.81
C GLU A 185 31.58 44.67 -12.54
N MET A 186 30.26 44.56 -12.66
CA MET A 186 29.40 45.61 -13.23
C MET A 186 29.41 46.88 -12.37
N GLY A 187 29.49 46.76 -11.04
CA GLY A 187 29.55 47.90 -10.12
C GLY A 187 30.87 48.70 -10.17
N GLN A 188 32.01 48.05 -10.38
CA GLN A 188 33.31 48.73 -10.48
C GLN A 188 33.48 49.52 -11.80
N SER A 189 32.74 49.15 -12.84
CA SER A 189 32.81 49.81 -14.15
C SER A 189 32.08 51.17 -14.19
N GLN A 190 31.21 51.47 -13.22
CA GLN A 190 30.50 52.75 -13.12
C GLN A 190 31.30 53.83 -12.36
N ASP A 191 32.16 53.47 -11.40
CA ASP A 191 32.93 54.44 -10.60
C ASP A 191 34.16 55.01 -11.31
N GLN A 192 34.68 54.39 -12.38
CA GLN A 192 35.82 54.95 -13.13
C GLN A 192 35.47 56.06 -14.13
N ASN A 193 34.18 56.42 -14.29
CA ASN A 193 33.78 57.51 -15.20
C ASN A 193 33.36 58.82 -14.50
N MET A 194 33.54 58.95 -13.18
CA MET A 194 33.15 60.15 -12.42
C MET A 194 34.30 61.12 -12.18
N LEU A 195 34.78 61.76 -13.26
CA LEU A 195 35.61 62.97 -13.18
C LEU A 195 35.35 63.94 -14.36
N GLN A 196 34.10 64.39 -14.54
CA GLN A 196 33.84 65.79 -14.95
C GLN A 196 32.36 66.20 -14.78
N PRO A 197 32.03 67.41 -14.27
CA PRO A 197 30.64 67.85 -14.11
C PRO A 197 30.14 68.66 -15.32
N GLN A 198 28.87 68.49 -15.72
CA GLN A 198 27.92 69.54 -16.15
C GLN A 198 26.53 68.91 -16.48
N PRO A 199 25.44 69.70 -16.40
CA PRO A 199 24.07 69.22 -16.20
C PRO A 199 23.32 68.98 -17.52
N ASN A 200 22.26 68.16 -17.49
CA ASN A 200 20.91 68.49 -18.00
C ASN A 200 20.02 67.22 -18.08
N ASP A 201 18.86 67.38 -17.45
CA ASP A 201 17.49 66.94 -17.75
C ASP A 201 17.15 65.67 -18.57
N ASP A 202 16.16 64.97 -17.99
CA ASP A 202 15.13 64.08 -18.57
C ASP A 202 15.57 62.78 -19.27
N ASP A 203 15.33 61.64 -18.60
CA ASP A 203 14.33 60.66 -19.04
C ASP A 203 14.22 59.52 -18.00
N ASP A 204 13.08 59.50 -17.32
CA ASP A 204 12.68 58.47 -16.36
C ASP A 204 12.37 57.18 -17.12
N MET A 205 13.36 56.29 -17.21
CA MET A 205 13.12 54.87 -17.53
C MET A 205 13.45 54.05 -16.30
N ASN A 206 12.51 54.11 -15.36
CA ASN A 206 12.32 53.18 -14.26
C ASN A 206 12.76 51.76 -14.68
N CYS A 207 13.88 51.28 -14.12
CA CYS A 207 14.29 49.89 -14.23
C CYS A 207 13.21 49.05 -13.55
N PHE A 208 12.31 48.54 -14.39
CA PHE A 208 11.29 47.57 -14.04
C PHE A 208 11.99 46.33 -13.47
N LEU A 209 12.10 46.30 -12.14
CA LEU A 209 12.34 45.09 -11.37
C LEU A 209 11.09 44.22 -11.54
N ASP A 210 11.07 43.43 -12.60
CA ASP A 210 10.06 42.37 -12.75
C ASP A 210 10.73 41.03 -12.52
N ASP A 211 10.20 40.37 -11.51
CA ASP A 211 10.13 38.93 -11.37
C ASP A 211 11.42 38.14 -11.54
N THR A 212 12.07 37.91 -10.40
CA THR A 212 12.63 36.59 -10.16
C THR A 212 12.31 36.16 -8.73
N ASP A 213 11.01 36.05 -8.43
CA ASP A 213 10.52 35.09 -7.45
C ASP A 213 10.79 33.67 -7.99
N PHE A 214 12.04 33.22 -7.84
CA PHE A 214 12.39 31.80 -7.94
C PHE A 214 12.82 31.32 -6.54
N GLY A 215 12.06 31.73 -5.53
CA GLY A 215 12.27 31.37 -4.13
C GLY A 215 11.20 30.47 -3.52
N SER A 216 10.02 30.34 -4.14
CA SER A 216 8.86 29.75 -3.46
C SER A 216 7.97 28.89 -4.37
N ALA A 217 8.41 27.67 -4.74
CA ALA A 217 7.48 26.60 -5.13
C ALA A 217 8.16 25.22 -5.15
N TRP A 218 8.77 24.82 -4.03
CA TRP A 218 8.92 23.39 -3.75
C TRP A 218 8.01 23.07 -2.56
N GLU A 219 6.71 23.03 -2.80
CA GLU A 219 5.82 22.36 -1.86
C GLU A 219 6.05 20.84 -1.99
N PRO A 220 6.34 20.12 -0.90
CA PRO A 220 6.34 18.67 -0.91
C PRO A 220 4.92 18.18 -1.19
N LEU A 221 4.71 17.61 -2.37
CA LEU A 221 3.42 17.10 -2.85
C LEU A 221 3.07 15.74 -2.22
N TRP A 222 3.13 15.66 -0.89
CA TRP A 222 2.58 14.58 -0.09
C TRP A 222 2.05 15.15 1.23
N THR A 223 0.77 15.53 1.23
CA THR A 223 -0.04 15.65 2.45
C THR A 223 -1.35 14.91 2.19
#